data_AF-A0A8J1TE34-F1
#
_entry.id   AF-A0A8J1TE34-F1
#
_cell.length_a   1.000
_cell.length_b   1.000
_cell.length_c   1.000
_cell.angle_alpha   90.00
_cell.angle_beta   90.00
_cell.angle_gamma   90.00
#
_symmetry.space_group_name_H-M   'P 1'
#
loop_
_entity.id
_entity.type
_entity.pdbx_description
1 polymer ?
#
loop_
_entity_poly.entity_id
_entity_poly.type
_entity_poly.pdbx_seq_one_letter_code
_entity_poly.pdbx_strand_id
1 'polypeptide(L)'
;MGKKKGKKSGAKSTSGKKKGKRGKKTAEPQITAQEAILAYQINIKEKQMEDYMFEIKSLEEKKQRHQGRNNRLKEEQGQYLKTLLKQAREYEKKLDGLDPIQKDAVITIMMDKWESERQEKKNLQELRSEIKKLDSSIEGMKKEVTCWKEYKDRGHQSHKTQITLLEKELIDMNISFEEMSGHLEKTQEKARNEIQEYTDTTLDKQKHLATERAMGTMDKYDRQAVLDNEWIKQEVAIHHKDAKTMVGVVEEMEKENLEIMCDLFECNVDDLKISRNFYLTQFEDNENLDETGNILEIDLSRVSLSHRNETPSPPLVSDVPRKPRPKSAALKAIEEKVAAVTAQHAVEHGYDIDINSDYDNDSIGGDSMQEDPFNNYFNFDDEDFEEYLKLGPLELKLLNVTGNQMTLNKQKTLTEEEIRSKDFRPDEWPVTQPMLQEALGGDKGSPRTPRT
;
A
#
# COMPACT_ATOMS: atom_id res chain seq x y z
N MET A 1 3.99 -72.86 -45.28
CA MET A 1 4.26 -74.15 -45.97
C MET A 1 4.62 -73.83 -47.41
N GLY A 2 5.60 -74.38 -48.11
CA GLY A 2 6.63 -75.39 -47.86
C GLY A 2 7.47 -75.40 -49.15
N LYS A 3 8.80 -75.44 -48.99
CA LYS A 3 9.83 -75.37 -50.04
C LYS A 3 9.61 -76.41 -51.15
N LYS A 4 10.07 -76.11 -52.37
CA LYS A 4 11.02 -76.96 -53.12
C LYS A 4 11.46 -76.30 -54.44
N LYS A 5 12.66 -75.69 -54.41
CA LYS A 5 13.52 -75.57 -55.59
C LYS A 5 14.15 -76.94 -55.82
N GLY A 6 13.97 -77.50 -57.00
CA GLY A 6 14.63 -78.71 -57.48
C GLY A 6 15.19 -78.48 -58.87
N LYS A 7 16.44 -78.02 -58.94
CA LYS A 7 17.29 -78.05 -60.13
C LYS A 7 18.03 -79.38 -60.07
N LYS A 8 17.87 -80.27 -61.06
CA LYS A 8 18.67 -81.49 -61.16
C LYS A 8 18.96 -81.85 -62.61
N SER A 9 20.25 -82.19 -62.80
CA SER A 9 20.84 -83.06 -63.81
C SER A 9 20.51 -82.75 -65.27
N GLY A 10 21.49 -82.35 -66.08
CA GLY A 10 22.64 -83.19 -66.40
C GLY A 10 22.21 -84.10 -67.54
N ALA A 11 22.98 -84.40 -68.57
CA ALA A 11 24.41 -84.39 -68.80
C ALA A 11 24.56 -85.37 -69.97
N LYS A 12 25.62 -85.20 -70.76
CA LYS A 12 26.29 -86.27 -71.51
C LYS A 12 25.48 -87.04 -72.55
N SER A 13 25.93 -86.91 -73.79
CA SER A 13 26.68 -87.98 -74.48
C SER A 13 27.13 -87.41 -75.83
N THR A 14 28.40 -87.09 -76.02
CA THR A 14 29.46 -87.99 -76.58
C THR A 14 29.13 -88.43 -78.01
N SER A 15 30.04 -88.59 -78.96
CA SER A 15 31.48 -88.33 -79.13
C SER A 15 31.83 -89.12 -80.39
N GLY A 16 32.87 -88.72 -81.11
CA GLY A 16 33.72 -89.69 -81.83
C GLY A 16 33.17 -90.18 -83.18
N LYS A 17 33.65 -89.73 -84.33
CA LYS A 17 34.99 -89.97 -84.91
C LYS A 17 35.25 -91.45 -85.24
N LYS A 18 34.99 -91.86 -86.50
CA LYS A 18 36.00 -92.46 -87.41
C LYS A 18 35.41 -92.95 -88.74
N LYS A 19 36.04 -92.46 -89.81
CA LYS A 19 36.63 -93.20 -90.94
C LYS A 19 35.77 -94.29 -91.60
N GLY A 20 35.34 -93.99 -92.83
CA GLY A 20 35.72 -94.82 -93.96
C GLY A 20 34.60 -95.29 -94.88
N LYS A 21 34.74 -94.85 -96.13
CA LYS A 21 34.62 -95.67 -97.36
C LYS A 21 33.34 -95.49 -98.18
N ARG A 22 33.52 -94.64 -99.19
CA ARG A 22 33.19 -94.83 -100.62
C ARG A 22 31.76 -95.22 -100.99
N GLY A 23 31.16 -94.28 -101.72
CA GLY A 23 29.99 -94.46 -102.58
C GLY A 23 29.17 -93.19 -102.43
N LYS A 24 28.80 -92.45 -103.46
CA LYS A 24 28.79 -92.64 -104.90
C LYS A 24 28.60 -91.21 -105.42
N LYS A 25 29.26 -90.88 -106.53
CA LYS A 25 29.17 -89.58 -107.21
C LYS A 25 27.71 -89.09 -107.26
N THR A 26 27.38 -88.06 -106.50
CA THR A 26 26.25 -87.18 -106.76
C THR A 26 26.85 -85.80 -106.71
N ALA A 27 26.89 -85.18 -107.89
CA ALA A 27 27.43 -83.85 -108.08
C ALA A 27 26.86 -82.95 -106.99
N GLU A 28 27.72 -82.49 -106.08
CA GLU A 28 27.46 -81.23 -105.41
C GLU A 28 27.45 -80.21 -106.54
N PRO A 29 26.31 -79.57 -106.80
CA PRO A 29 26.31 -78.33 -107.52
C PRO A 29 27.28 -77.44 -106.74
N GLN A 30 28.14 -76.74 -107.47
CA GLN A 30 28.55 -75.44 -106.97
C GLN A 30 27.32 -74.81 -106.34
N ILE A 31 27.43 -74.42 -105.06
CA ILE A 31 26.45 -73.61 -104.35
C ILE A 31 26.32 -72.35 -105.20
N THR A 32 25.51 -72.49 -106.24
CA THR A 32 25.21 -71.47 -107.21
C THR A 32 24.50 -70.46 -106.34
N ALA A 33 24.79 -69.18 -106.50
CA ALA A 33 24.19 -68.15 -105.67
C ALA A 33 22.67 -68.39 -105.45
N GLN A 34 21.98 -68.97 -106.44
CA GLN A 34 20.61 -69.48 -106.35
C GLN A 34 20.30 -70.46 -105.19
N GLU A 35 21.10 -71.50 -104.91
CA GLU A 35 20.84 -72.43 -103.80
C GLU A 35 21.11 -71.80 -102.43
N ALA A 36 22.15 -70.98 -102.31
CA ALA A 36 22.39 -70.19 -101.09
C ALA A 36 21.29 -69.14 -100.86
N ILE A 37 20.78 -68.54 -101.94
CA ILE A 37 19.61 -67.64 -101.89
C ILE A 37 18.35 -68.41 -101.48
N LEU A 38 18.11 -69.61 -102.02
CA LEU A 38 16.97 -70.45 -101.62
C LEU A 38 17.06 -70.89 -100.17
N ALA A 39 18.23 -71.34 -99.69
CA ALA A 39 18.42 -71.68 -98.28
C ALA A 39 18.25 -70.45 -97.37
N TYR A 40 18.69 -69.27 -97.79
CA TYR A 40 18.44 -68.01 -97.08
C TYR A 40 16.96 -67.64 -97.08
N GLN A 41 16.25 -67.81 -98.21
CA GLN A 41 14.80 -67.62 -98.31
C GLN A 41 14.04 -68.61 -97.42
N ILE A 42 14.44 -69.88 -97.39
CA ILE A 42 13.89 -70.91 -96.50
C ILE A 42 14.14 -70.52 -95.04
N ASN A 43 15.35 -70.12 -94.67
CA ASN A 43 15.67 -69.68 -93.31
C ASN A 43 14.87 -68.42 -92.91
N ILE A 44 14.65 -67.47 -93.82
CA ILE A 44 13.72 -66.34 -93.58
C ILE A 44 12.30 -66.87 -93.29
N LYS A 45 11.82 -67.84 -94.06
CA LYS A 45 10.50 -68.44 -93.86
C LYS A 45 10.41 -69.28 -92.58
N GLU A 46 11.45 -70.00 -92.22
CA GLU A 46 11.56 -70.75 -90.96
C GLU A 46 11.58 -69.79 -89.77
N LYS A 47 12.36 -68.71 -89.82
CA LYS A 47 12.34 -67.67 -88.81
C LYS A 47 10.97 -66.99 -88.71
N GLN A 48 10.32 -66.70 -89.84
CA GLN A 48 8.94 -66.21 -89.85
C GLN A 48 7.97 -67.22 -89.21
N MET A 49 8.13 -68.52 -89.49
CA MET A 49 7.33 -69.57 -88.86
C MET A 49 7.60 -69.69 -87.36
N GLU A 50 8.85 -69.55 -86.91
CA GLU A 50 9.21 -69.54 -85.50
C GLU A 50 8.61 -68.32 -84.77
N ASP A 51 8.66 -67.14 -85.39
CA ASP A 51 8.04 -65.92 -84.89
C ASP A 51 6.51 -66.11 -84.76
N TYR A 52 5.84 -66.68 -85.78
CA TYR A 52 4.42 -67.02 -85.71
C TYR A 52 4.12 -68.10 -84.65
N MET A 53 4.97 -69.11 -84.49
CA MET A 53 4.81 -70.13 -83.46
C MET A 53 4.95 -69.55 -82.06
N PHE A 54 5.88 -68.60 -81.86
CA PHE A 54 6.01 -67.86 -80.62
C PHE A 54 4.78 -66.96 -80.37
N GLU A 55 4.28 -66.30 -81.41
CA GLU A 55 3.06 -65.48 -81.33
C GLU A 55 1.83 -66.34 -80.99
N ILE A 56 1.64 -67.49 -81.64
CA ILE A 56 0.57 -68.44 -81.34
C ILE A 56 0.66 -68.91 -79.89
N LYS A 57 1.84 -69.33 -79.42
CA LYS A 57 2.03 -69.72 -78.00
C LYS A 57 1.72 -68.57 -77.04
N SER A 58 2.14 -67.36 -77.37
CA SER A 58 1.84 -66.15 -76.57
C SER A 58 0.32 -65.86 -76.54
N LEU A 59 -0.37 -66.03 -77.67
CA LEU A 59 -1.82 -65.88 -77.76
C LEU A 59 -2.57 -66.98 -77.01
N GLU A 60 -2.11 -68.23 -77.06
CA GLU A 60 -2.66 -69.34 -76.29
C GLU A 60 -2.49 -69.11 -74.80
N GLU A 61 -1.32 -68.64 -74.35
CA GLU A 61 -1.10 -68.29 -72.95
C GLU A 61 -2.00 -67.14 -72.51
N LYS A 62 -2.15 -66.09 -73.35
CA LYS A 62 -3.11 -65.00 -73.09
C LYS A 62 -4.53 -65.55 -73.00
N LYS A 63 -4.96 -66.41 -73.91
CA LYS A 63 -6.28 -67.05 -73.90
C LYS A 63 -6.49 -67.86 -72.62
N GLN A 64 -5.51 -68.65 -72.18
CA GLN A 64 -5.58 -69.40 -70.92
C GLN A 64 -5.66 -68.46 -69.70
N ARG A 65 -4.89 -67.38 -69.67
CA ARG A 65 -4.98 -66.36 -68.61
C ARG A 65 -6.37 -65.70 -68.57
N HIS A 66 -6.93 -65.37 -69.73
CA HIS A 66 -8.29 -64.82 -69.80
C HIS A 66 -9.35 -65.82 -69.36
N GLN A 67 -9.23 -67.09 -69.75
CA GLN A 67 -10.13 -68.16 -69.28
C GLN A 67 -10.03 -68.36 -67.77
N GLY A 68 -8.82 -68.40 -67.20
CA GLY A 68 -8.61 -68.50 -65.76
C GLY A 68 -9.20 -67.31 -64.99
N ARG A 69 -9.02 -66.08 -65.49
CA ARG A 69 -9.66 -64.88 -64.90
C ARG A 69 -11.17 -64.95 -64.97
N ASN A 70 -11.73 -65.35 -66.11
CA ASN A 70 -13.18 -65.47 -66.28
C ASN A 70 -13.78 -66.53 -65.35
N ASN A 71 -13.11 -67.67 -65.16
CA ASN A 71 -13.56 -68.69 -64.23
C ASN A 71 -13.53 -68.21 -62.78
N ARG A 72 -12.46 -67.52 -62.35
CA ARG A 72 -12.40 -66.90 -61.02
C ARG A 72 -13.53 -65.89 -60.81
N LEU A 73 -13.79 -65.04 -61.80
CA LEU A 73 -14.86 -64.05 -61.72
C LEU A 73 -16.24 -64.70 -61.64
N LYS A 74 -16.47 -65.81 -62.36
CA LYS A 74 -17.71 -66.61 -62.24
C LYS A 74 -17.84 -67.27 -60.86
N GLU A 75 -16.75 -67.75 -60.29
CA GLU A 75 -16.75 -68.31 -58.94
C GLU A 75 -17.05 -67.24 -57.88
N GLU A 76 -16.43 -66.06 -57.99
CA GLU A 76 -16.70 -64.89 -57.14
C GLU A 76 -18.17 -64.44 -57.26
N GLN A 77 -18.70 -64.30 -58.48
CA GLN A 77 -20.11 -64.02 -58.72
C GLN A 77 -21.02 -65.09 -58.11
N GLY A 78 -20.64 -66.37 -58.24
CA GLY A 78 -21.36 -67.48 -57.61
C GLY A 78 -21.33 -67.43 -56.08
N GLN A 79 -20.24 -66.95 -55.47
CA GLN A 79 -20.14 -66.72 -54.03
C GLN A 79 -21.01 -65.54 -53.59
N TYR A 80 -20.98 -64.41 -54.30
CA TYR A 80 -21.84 -63.26 -54.01
C TYR A 80 -23.32 -63.64 -54.11
N LEU A 81 -23.71 -64.37 -55.15
CA LEU A 81 -25.08 -64.84 -55.32
C LEU A 81 -25.50 -65.76 -54.17
N LYS A 82 -24.62 -66.69 -53.74
CA LYS A 82 -24.89 -67.56 -52.59
C LYS A 82 -25.05 -66.77 -51.29
N THR A 83 -24.21 -65.77 -51.04
CA THR A 83 -24.31 -64.91 -49.85
C THR A 83 -25.61 -64.10 -49.87
N LEU A 84 -25.96 -63.53 -51.02
CA LEU A 84 -27.21 -62.76 -51.17
C LEU A 84 -28.44 -63.65 -50.97
N LEU A 85 -28.43 -64.88 -51.51
CA LEU A 85 -29.50 -65.86 -51.29
C LEU A 85 -29.60 -66.28 -49.82
N LYS A 86 -28.48 -66.38 -49.09
CA LYS A 86 -28.51 -66.65 -47.64
C LYS A 86 -29.12 -65.49 -46.87
N GLN A 87 -28.68 -64.25 -47.13
CA GLN A 87 -29.25 -63.06 -46.50
C GLN A 87 -30.75 -62.94 -46.80
N ALA A 88 -31.17 -63.17 -48.05
CA ALA A 88 -32.58 -63.19 -48.43
C ALA A 88 -33.39 -64.23 -47.64
N ARG A 89 -32.88 -65.46 -47.52
CA ARG A 89 -33.53 -66.52 -46.71
C ARG A 89 -33.55 -66.19 -45.21
N GLU A 90 -32.55 -65.48 -44.70
CA GLU A 90 -32.53 -65.02 -43.30
C GLU A 90 -33.57 -63.92 -43.06
N TYR A 91 -33.75 -63.00 -44.00
CA TYR A 91 -34.84 -62.01 -43.96
C TYR A 91 -36.21 -62.68 -44.08
N GLU A 92 -36.36 -63.65 -44.96
CA GLU A 92 -37.59 -64.44 -45.12
C GLU A 92 -37.92 -65.20 -43.82
N LYS A 93 -36.95 -65.88 -43.21
CA LYS A 93 -37.13 -66.52 -41.88
C LYS A 93 -37.46 -65.53 -40.76
N LYS A 94 -36.87 -64.33 -40.78
CA LYS A 94 -37.20 -63.26 -39.82
C LYS A 94 -38.63 -62.76 -40.05
N LEU A 95 -39.10 -62.68 -41.30
CA LEU A 95 -40.48 -62.33 -41.63
C LEU A 95 -41.46 -63.45 -41.25
N ASP A 96 -41.16 -64.70 -41.58
CA ASP A 96 -42.00 -65.86 -41.28
C ASP A 96 -42.10 -66.15 -39.78
N GLY A 97 -41.07 -65.76 -39.01
CA GLY A 97 -41.04 -65.86 -37.55
C GLY A 97 -41.64 -64.65 -36.83
N LEU A 98 -42.04 -63.60 -37.54
CA LEU A 98 -42.81 -62.50 -36.97
C LEU A 98 -44.29 -62.90 -37.02
N ASP A 99 -44.85 -63.24 -35.86
CA ASP A 99 -46.30 -63.28 -35.68
C ASP A 99 -46.91 -61.98 -36.21
N PRO A 100 -48.12 -62.02 -36.79
CA PRO A 100 -48.78 -60.81 -37.30
C PRO A 100 -48.86 -59.80 -36.16
N ILE A 101 -48.08 -58.71 -36.28
CA ILE A 101 -47.97 -57.69 -35.24
C ILE A 101 -49.38 -57.25 -34.88
N GLN A 102 -49.78 -57.54 -33.65
CA GLN A 102 -51.10 -57.19 -33.15
C GLN A 102 -51.25 -55.67 -33.24
N LYS A 103 -52.35 -55.20 -33.83
CA LYS A 103 -52.63 -53.76 -33.98
C LYS A 103 -52.48 -53.03 -32.64
N ASP A 104 -52.87 -53.69 -31.55
CA ASP A 104 -52.80 -53.16 -30.19
C ASP A 104 -51.35 -52.90 -29.73
N ALA A 105 -50.39 -53.77 -30.08
CA ALA A 105 -48.97 -53.58 -29.74
C ALA A 105 -48.32 -52.42 -30.53
N VAL A 106 -48.76 -52.18 -31.77
CA VAL A 106 -48.33 -51.00 -32.54
C VAL A 106 -48.92 -49.73 -31.93
N ILE A 107 -50.18 -49.78 -31.51
CA ILE A 107 -50.88 -48.65 -30.89
C ILE A 107 -50.18 -48.26 -29.57
N THR A 108 -49.83 -49.22 -28.72
CA THR A 108 -49.11 -48.94 -27.45
C THR A 108 -47.73 -48.32 -27.69
N ILE A 109 -46.92 -48.90 -28.59
CA ILE A 109 -45.60 -48.33 -28.94
C ILE A 109 -45.74 -46.91 -29.53
N MET A 110 -46.76 -46.68 -30.35
CA MET A 110 -47.00 -45.36 -30.94
C MET A 110 -47.46 -44.33 -29.89
N MET A 111 -48.31 -44.75 -28.94
CA MET A 111 -48.70 -43.91 -27.80
C MET A 111 -47.49 -43.56 -26.93
N ASP A 112 -46.65 -44.53 -26.57
CA ASP A 112 -45.43 -44.30 -25.77
C ASP A 112 -44.45 -43.35 -26.46
N LYS A 113 -44.30 -43.49 -27.79
CA LYS A 113 -43.47 -42.57 -28.59
C LYS A 113 -44.03 -41.16 -28.59
N TRP A 114 -45.34 -40.99 -28.70
CA TRP A 114 -45.99 -39.67 -28.62
C TRP A 114 -45.91 -39.07 -27.22
N GLU A 115 -46.02 -39.87 -26.17
CA GLU A 115 -45.84 -39.46 -24.77
C GLU A 115 -44.41 -38.95 -24.56
N SER A 116 -43.41 -39.71 -25.03
CA SER A 116 -41.99 -39.35 -24.96
C SER A 116 -41.71 -38.05 -25.71
N GLU A 117 -42.19 -37.91 -26.95
CA GLU A 117 -42.03 -36.69 -27.74
C GLU A 117 -42.69 -35.48 -27.07
N ARG A 118 -43.85 -35.67 -26.44
CA ARG A 118 -44.53 -34.61 -25.68
C ARG A 118 -43.74 -34.23 -24.43
N GLN A 119 -43.17 -35.21 -23.73
CA GLN A 119 -42.33 -34.96 -22.56
C GLN A 119 -41.03 -34.25 -22.94
N GLU A 120 -40.36 -34.67 -24.01
CA GLU A 120 -39.19 -33.99 -24.55
C GLU A 120 -39.50 -32.54 -24.96
N LYS A 121 -40.65 -32.29 -25.60
CA LYS A 121 -41.09 -30.93 -25.93
C LYS A 121 -41.31 -30.08 -24.68
N LYS A 122 -41.90 -30.63 -23.62
CA LYS A 122 -42.05 -29.95 -22.33
C LYS A 122 -40.69 -29.63 -21.71
N ASN A 123 -39.79 -30.61 -21.66
CA ASN A 123 -38.43 -30.43 -21.13
C ASN A 123 -37.65 -29.37 -21.92
N LEU A 124 -37.75 -29.37 -23.26
CA LEU A 124 -37.16 -28.34 -24.12
C LEU A 124 -37.76 -26.96 -23.86
N GLN A 125 -39.06 -26.88 -23.61
CA GLN A 125 -39.71 -25.62 -23.27
C GLN A 125 -39.27 -25.10 -21.89
N GLU A 126 -39.15 -25.99 -20.90
CA GLU A 126 -38.64 -25.67 -19.56
C GLU A 126 -37.20 -25.17 -19.64
N LEU A 127 -36.31 -25.90 -20.32
CA LEU A 127 -34.92 -25.49 -20.53
C LEU A 127 -34.82 -24.15 -21.26
N ARG A 128 -35.65 -23.92 -22.28
CA ARG A 128 -35.75 -22.61 -22.95
C ARG A 128 -36.21 -21.51 -22.01
N SER A 129 -37.11 -21.81 -21.09
CA SER A 129 -37.58 -20.84 -20.09
C SER A 129 -36.49 -20.50 -19.07
N GLU A 130 -35.69 -21.49 -18.69
CA GLU A 130 -34.55 -21.34 -17.79
C GLU A 130 -33.42 -20.53 -18.43
N ILE A 131 -33.07 -20.84 -19.69
CA ILE A 131 -32.11 -20.06 -20.49
C ILE A 131 -32.54 -18.59 -20.54
N LYS A 132 -33.82 -18.31 -20.80
CA LYS A 132 -34.33 -16.92 -20.82
C LYS A 132 -34.23 -16.22 -19.47
N LYS A 133 -34.48 -16.93 -18.36
CA LYS A 133 -34.32 -16.38 -17.00
C LYS A 133 -32.86 -16.06 -16.73
N LEU A 134 -31.95 -16.97 -17.08
CA LEU A 134 -30.50 -16.77 -16.95
C LEU A 134 -30.02 -15.60 -17.82
N ASP A 135 -30.44 -15.51 -19.08
CA ASP A 135 -30.10 -14.39 -19.96
C ASP A 135 -30.57 -13.05 -19.38
N SER A 136 -31.78 -13.00 -18.82
CA SER A 136 -32.30 -11.80 -18.16
C SER A 136 -31.48 -11.42 -16.92
N SER A 137 -31.05 -12.42 -16.14
CA SER A 137 -30.16 -12.21 -14.99
C SER A 137 -28.78 -11.71 -15.42
N ILE A 138 -28.20 -12.29 -16.47
CA ILE A 138 -26.92 -11.89 -17.04
C ILE A 138 -27.01 -10.44 -17.54
N GLU A 139 -28.09 -10.06 -18.19
CA GLU A 139 -28.31 -8.70 -18.67
C GLU A 139 -28.41 -7.71 -17.50
N GLY A 140 -29.06 -8.10 -16.38
CA GLY A 140 -29.07 -7.34 -15.14
C GLY A 140 -27.66 -7.12 -14.57
N MET A 141 -26.89 -8.20 -14.43
CA MET A 141 -25.50 -8.15 -13.96
C MET A 141 -24.61 -7.30 -14.86
N LYS A 142 -24.78 -7.36 -16.18
CA LYS A 142 -24.04 -6.52 -17.13
C LYS A 142 -24.32 -5.04 -16.92
N LYS A 143 -25.58 -4.66 -16.69
CA LYS A 143 -25.98 -3.27 -16.41
C LYS A 143 -25.37 -2.77 -15.10
N GLU A 144 -25.36 -3.60 -14.08
CA GLU A 144 -24.70 -3.29 -12.82
C GLU A 144 -23.19 -3.08 -13.02
N VAL A 145 -22.53 -3.98 -13.74
CA VAL A 145 -21.10 -3.85 -14.08
C VAL A 145 -20.83 -2.55 -14.87
N THR A 146 -21.69 -2.16 -15.81
CA THR A 146 -21.54 -0.88 -16.51
C THR A 146 -21.69 0.30 -15.58
N CYS A 147 -22.65 0.26 -14.65
CA CYS A 147 -22.84 1.33 -13.65
C CYS A 147 -21.60 1.48 -12.75
N TRP A 148 -21.06 0.36 -12.25
CA TRP A 148 -19.83 0.38 -11.46
C TRP A 148 -18.62 0.87 -12.24
N LYS A 149 -18.52 0.55 -13.54
CA LYS A 149 -17.46 1.09 -14.41
C LYS A 149 -17.61 2.59 -14.61
N GLU A 150 -18.81 3.08 -14.89
CA GLU A 150 -19.07 4.52 -15.02
C GLU A 150 -18.75 5.28 -13.73
N TYR A 151 -19.07 4.69 -12.58
CA TYR A 151 -18.69 5.24 -11.29
C TYR A 151 -17.17 5.22 -11.10
N LYS A 152 -16.50 4.11 -11.45
CA LYS A 152 -15.04 4.00 -11.39
C LYS A 152 -14.35 4.95 -12.37
N ASP A 153 -14.91 5.27 -13.51
CA ASP A 153 -14.21 6.12 -14.49
C ASP A 153 -14.46 7.61 -14.27
N ARG A 154 -15.65 7.97 -13.76
CA ARG A 154 -16.09 9.38 -13.66
C ARG A 154 -16.68 9.74 -12.31
N GLY A 155 -17.50 8.86 -11.73
CA GLY A 155 -18.23 9.14 -10.50
C GLY A 155 -17.28 9.40 -9.32
N HIS A 156 -16.25 8.58 -9.16
CA HIS A 156 -15.34 8.69 -8.02
C HIS A 156 -14.50 9.97 -8.07
N GLN A 157 -14.07 10.46 -9.24
CA GLN A 157 -13.37 11.74 -9.31
C GLN A 157 -14.29 12.89 -8.97
N SER A 158 -15.54 12.88 -9.46
CA SER A 158 -16.53 13.92 -9.11
C SER A 158 -16.76 13.96 -7.60
N HIS A 159 -17.01 12.80 -6.98
CA HIS A 159 -17.18 12.72 -5.52
C HIS A 159 -15.91 13.11 -4.77
N LYS A 160 -14.73 12.70 -5.25
CA LYS A 160 -13.45 13.11 -4.66
C LYS A 160 -13.30 14.63 -4.69
N THR A 161 -13.58 15.27 -5.82
CA THR A 161 -13.51 16.75 -5.91
C THR A 161 -14.51 17.42 -4.98
N GLN A 162 -15.73 16.90 -4.86
CA GLN A 162 -16.74 17.42 -3.95
C GLN A 162 -16.32 17.28 -2.49
N ILE A 163 -15.80 16.11 -2.10
CA ILE A 163 -15.28 15.86 -0.75
C ILE A 163 -14.14 16.85 -0.45
N THR A 164 -13.15 16.98 -1.34
CA THR A 164 -12.04 17.91 -1.12
C THR A 164 -12.47 19.38 -1.03
N LEU A 165 -13.57 19.75 -1.69
CA LEU A 165 -14.12 21.10 -1.62
C LEU A 165 -14.83 21.32 -0.28
N LEU A 166 -15.63 20.36 0.17
CA LEU A 166 -16.28 20.40 1.48
C LEU A 166 -15.26 20.39 2.63
N GLU A 167 -14.19 19.61 2.51
CA GLU A 167 -13.09 19.61 3.49
C GLU A 167 -12.41 20.98 3.58
N LYS A 168 -12.16 21.63 2.43
CA LYS A 168 -11.63 23.00 2.40
C LYS A 168 -12.60 24.00 3.01
N GLU A 169 -13.88 23.93 2.67
CA GLU A 169 -14.91 24.79 3.27
C GLU A 169 -14.99 24.63 4.80
N LEU A 170 -14.84 23.40 5.32
CA LEU A 170 -14.77 23.15 6.77
C LEU A 170 -13.54 23.79 7.40
N ILE A 171 -12.37 23.69 6.75
CA ILE A 171 -11.13 24.32 7.22
C ILE A 171 -11.28 25.85 7.21
N ASP A 172 -11.78 26.43 6.12
CA ASP A 172 -11.97 27.88 6.00
C ASP A 172 -12.96 28.40 7.05
N MET A 173 -14.06 27.67 7.30
CA MET A 173 -14.99 28.00 8.37
C MET A 173 -14.32 27.93 9.75
N ASN A 174 -13.49 26.92 10.01
CA ASN A 174 -12.77 26.81 11.28
C ASN A 174 -11.75 27.94 11.48
N ILE A 175 -10.98 28.29 10.45
CA ILE A 175 -10.05 29.43 10.49
C ILE A 175 -10.83 30.73 10.77
N SER A 176 -11.94 30.96 10.06
CA SER A 176 -12.77 32.16 10.31
C SER A 176 -13.34 32.20 11.73
N PHE A 177 -13.68 31.03 12.29
CA PHE A 177 -14.15 30.92 13.67
C PHE A 177 -13.04 31.23 14.68
N GLU A 178 -11.83 30.70 14.47
CA GLU A 178 -10.66 30.99 15.30
C GLU A 178 -10.29 32.47 15.25
N GLU A 179 -10.33 33.09 14.06
CA GLU A 179 -10.09 34.53 13.90
C GLU A 179 -11.14 35.37 14.62
N MET A 180 -12.42 35.05 14.50
CA MET A 180 -13.50 35.72 15.21
C MET A 180 -13.39 35.53 16.73
N SER A 181 -13.09 34.32 17.17
CA SER A 181 -12.87 34.00 18.59
C SER A 181 -11.69 34.79 19.14
N GLY A 182 -10.56 34.82 18.44
CA GLY A 182 -9.38 35.58 18.83
C GLY A 182 -9.61 37.08 18.82
N HIS A 183 -10.43 37.61 17.89
CA HIS A 183 -10.86 39.01 17.92
C HIS A 183 -11.71 39.30 19.16
N LEU A 184 -12.72 38.47 19.43
CA LEU A 184 -13.60 38.63 20.59
C LEU A 184 -12.81 38.59 21.90
N GLU A 185 -11.91 37.63 22.05
CA GLU A 185 -11.03 37.52 23.21
C GLU A 185 -10.17 38.77 23.39
N LYS A 186 -9.51 39.25 22.32
CA LYS A 186 -8.73 40.50 22.37
C LYS A 186 -9.59 41.70 22.74
N THR A 187 -10.81 41.81 22.23
CA THR A 187 -11.71 42.92 22.59
C THR A 187 -12.18 42.83 24.04
N GLN A 188 -12.47 41.62 24.53
CA GLN A 188 -12.82 41.37 25.93
C GLN A 188 -11.66 41.73 26.85
N GLU A 189 -10.44 41.35 26.48
CA GLU A 189 -9.25 41.62 27.25
C GLU A 189 -8.93 43.12 27.31
N LYS A 190 -9.09 43.84 26.19
CA LYS A 190 -9.00 45.31 26.19
C LYS A 190 -10.03 45.93 27.12
N ALA A 191 -11.29 45.52 27.04
CA ALA A 191 -12.34 46.04 27.92
C ALA A 191 -12.06 45.73 29.40
N ARG A 192 -11.53 44.54 29.72
CA ARG A 192 -11.10 44.19 31.08
C ARG A 192 -9.96 45.08 31.56
N ASN A 193 -8.94 45.29 30.73
CA ASN A 193 -7.80 46.13 31.07
C ASN A 193 -8.20 47.60 31.24
N GLU A 194 -9.08 48.12 30.38
CA GLU A 194 -9.66 49.47 30.54
C GLU A 194 -10.45 49.62 31.85
N ILE A 195 -11.27 48.61 32.21
CA ILE A 195 -11.97 48.59 33.50
C ILE A 195 -10.97 48.55 34.65
N GLN A 196 -9.96 47.69 34.56
CA GLN A 196 -8.94 47.53 35.59
C GLN A 196 -8.17 48.84 35.81
N GLU A 197 -7.66 49.46 34.75
CA GLU A 197 -6.98 50.76 34.79
C GLU A 197 -7.90 51.86 35.36
N TYR A 198 -9.17 51.89 34.95
CA TYR A 198 -10.14 52.82 35.52
C TYR A 198 -10.37 52.58 37.02
N THR A 199 -10.50 51.33 37.44
CA THR A 199 -10.66 50.99 38.86
C THR A 199 -9.41 51.32 39.67
N ASP A 200 -8.22 51.07 39.15
CA ASP A 200 -6.96 51.37 39.84
C ASP A 200 -6.76 52.88 39.97
N THR A 201 -6.96 53.64 38.90
CA THR A 201 -6.84 55.10 38.96
C THR A 201 -7.88 55.75 39.87
N THR A 202 -9.10 55.20 39.96
CA THR A 202 -10.12 55.69 40.89
C THR A 202 -9.80 55.31 42.34
N LEU A 203 -9.32 54.08 42.58
CA LEU A 203 -8.84 53.65 43.89
C LEU A 203 -7.66 54.50 44.37
N ASP A 204 -6.68 54.80 43.52
CA ASP A 204 -5.55 55.62 43.89
C ASP A 204 -5.96 57.07 44.20
N LYS A 205 -6.86 57.66 43.41
CA LYS A 205 -7.47 58.96 43.75
C LYS A 205 -8.17 58.92 45.12
N GLN A 206 -8.92 57.85 45.40
CA GLN A 206 -9.58 57.69 46.70
C GLN A 206 -8.57 57.53 47.84
N LYS A 207 -7.50 56.75 47.65
CA LYS A 207 -6.41 56.62 48.61
C LYS A 207 -5.76 57.98 48.89
N HIS A 208 -5.43 58.74 47.84
CA HIS A 208 -4.86 60.09 47.99
C HIS A 208 -5.80 61.05 48.74
N LEU A 209 -7.09 61.05 48.42
CA LEU A 209 -8.07 61.89 49.14
C LEU A 209 -8.23 61.44 50.61
N ALA A 210 -8.20 60.14 50.87
CA ALA A 210 -8.28 59.60 52.21
C ALA A 210 -7.03 59.94 53.04
N THR A 211 -5.83 59.83 52.45
CA THR A 211 -4.58 60.20 53.11
C THR A 211 -4.50 61.71 53.34
N GLU A 212 -4.93 62.54 52.39
CA GLU A 212 -4.97 63.99 52.55
C GLU A 212 -5.92 64.40 53.69
N ARG A 213 -7.13 63.84 53.73
CA ARG A 213 -8.07 64.09 54.83
C ARG A 213 -7.52 63.63 56.17
N ALA A 214 -6.90 62.45 56.22
CA ALA A 214 -6.28 61.94 57.44
C ALA A 214 -5.15 62.88 57.91
N MET A 215 -4.24 63.27 57.01
CA MET A 215 -3.16 64.24 57.30
C MET A 215 -3.69 65.60 57.77
N GLY A 216 -4.85 66.05 57.27
CA GLY A 216 -5.49 67.29 57.71
C GLY A 216 -6.06 67.23 59.13
N THR A 217 -6.38 66.03 59.62
CA THR A 217 -6.88 65.81 61.00
C THR A 217 -5.77 65.50 62.02
N MET A 218 -4.55 65.20 61.56
CA MET A 218 -3.41 64.83 62.41
C MET A 218 -2.65 66.06 62.95
N ASP A 219 -1.93 65.87 64.06
CA ASP A 219 -1.04 66.90 64.61
C ASP A 219 0.20 67.11 63.71
N LYS A 220 0.86 68.27 63.86
CA LYS A 220 2.02 68.68 63.06
C LYS A 220 3.19 67.69 63.17
N TYR A 221 3.43 67.13 64.35
CA TYR A 221 4.50 66.14 64.56
C TYR A 221 4.20 64.83 63.82
N ASP A 222 2.99 64.31 63.95
CA ASP A 222 2.59 63.06 63.31
C ASP A 222 2.57 63.18 61.77
N ARG A 223 2.15 64.34 61.24
CA ARG A 223 2.22 64.63 59.81
C ARG A 223 3.65 64.62 59.28
N GLN A 224 4.60 65.21 60.02
CA GLN A 224 6.01 65.20 59.63
C GLN A 224 6.57 63.78 59.63
N ALA A 225 6.24 62.97 60.65
CA ALA A 225 6.66 61.58 60.71
C ALA A 225 6.12 60.73 59.53
N VAL A 226 4.91 61.00 59.05
CA VAL A 226 4.36 60.32 57.85
C VAL A 226 5.14 60.71 56.59
N LEU A 227 5.44 62.00 56.40
CA LEU A 227 6.23 62.48 55.26
C LEU A 227 7.66 61.91 55.27
N ASP A 228 8.30 61.89 56.44
CA ASP A 228 9.63 61.31 56.60
C ASP A 228 9.62 59.81 56.29
N ASN A 229 8.57 59.08 56.70
CA ASN A 229 8.40 57.67 56.36
C ASN A 229 8.15 57.44 54.86
N GLU A 230 7.38 58.31 54.18
CA GLU A 230 7.21 58.24 52.72
C GLU A 230 8.53 58.48 52.00
N TRP A 231 9.32 59.46 52.45
CA TRP A 231 10.64 59.73 51.91
C TRP A 231 11.59 58.54 52.10
N ILE A 232 11.65 57.97 53.31
CA ILE A 232 12.47 56.76 53.58
C ILE A 232 12.04 55.59 52.68
N LYS A 233 10.73 55.39 52.46
CA LYS A 233 10.24 54.33 51.56
C LYS A 233 10.69 54.53 50.12
N GLN A 234 10.67 55.77 49.62
CA GLN A 234 11.18 56.09 48.28
C GLN A 234 12.69 55.81 48.19
N GLU A 235 13.45 56.23 49.19
CA GLU A 235 14.90 56.01 49.24
C GLU A 235 15.26 54.51 49.29
N VAL A 236 14.55 53.74 50.11
CA VAL A 236 14.71 52.28 50.18
C VAL A 236 14.38 51.62 48.83
N ALA A 237 13.36 52.10 48.11
CA ALA A 237 13.01 51.58 46.79
C ALA A 237 14.11 51.86 45.75
N ILE A 238 14.73 53.04 45.79
CA ILE A 238 15.87 53.41 44.93
C ILE A 238 17.06 52.48 45.23
N HIS A 239 17.46 52.37 46.50
CA HIS A 239 18.55 51.47 46.88
C HIS A 239 18.28 50.01 46.53
N HIS A 240 17.03 49.56 46.63
CA HIS A 240 16.67 48.21 46.24
C HIS A 240 16.80 47.98 44.72
N LYS A 241 16.45 48.99 43.92
CA LYS A 241 16.67 48.95 42.47
C LYS A 241 18.16 48.92 42.14
N ASP A 242 18.95 49.79 42.76
CA ASP A 242 20.40 49.85 42.55
C ASP A 242 21.06 48.53 42.96
N ALA A 243 20.66 47.96 44.10
CA ALA A 243 21.12 46.66 44.56
C ALA A 243 20.80 45.56 43.54
N LYS A 244 19.59 45.53 42.97
CA LYS A 244 19.23 44.58 41.91
C LYS A 244 20.10 44.73 40.67
N THR A 245 20.37 45.97 40.25
CA THR A 245 21.26 46.21 39.10
C THR A 245 22.69 45.77 39.38
N MET A 246 23.22 46.05 40.57
CA MET A 246 24.57 45.63 40.96
C MET A 246 24.68 44.10 41.05
N VAL A 247 23.68 43.42 41.59
CA VAL A 247 23.61 41.96 41.61
C VAL A 247 23.62 41.41 40.19
N GLY A 248 22.81 41.96 39.28
CA GLY A 248 22.80 41.52 37.88
C GLY A 248 24.17 41.68 37.18
N VAL A 249 24.88 42.79 37.42
CA VAL A 249 26.23 43.00 36.88
C VAL A 249 27.24 42.02 37.47
N VAL A 250 27.13 41.69 38.76
CA VAL A 250 27.99 40.68 39.40
C VAL A 250 27.69 39.29 38.85
N GLU A 251 26.42 38.92 38.68
CA GLU A 251 26.02 37.64 38.09
C GLU A 251 26.53 37.51 36.64
N GLU A 252 26.46 38.58 35.85
CA GLU A 252 27.02 38.62 34.49
C GLU A 252 28.54 38.46 34.50
N MET A 253 29.25 39.19 35.36
CA MET A 253 30.70 39.08 35.52
C MET A 253 31.13 37.69 36.04
N GLU A 254 30.38 37.09 36.96
CA GLU A 254 30.61 35.74 37.44
C GLU A 254 30.43 34.71 36.31
N LYS A 255 29.43 34.91 35.45
CA LYS A 255 29.21 34.08 34.27
C LYS A 255 30.36 34.21 33.27
N GLU A 256 30.78 35.42 32.93
CA GLU A 256 31.92 35.67 32.04
C GLU A 256 33.22 35.07 32.59
N ASN A 257 33.47 35.21 33.90
CA ASN A 257 34.64 34.58 34.54
C ASN A 257 34.60 33.06 34.47
N LEU A 258 33.43 32.44 34.64
CA LEU A 258 33.27 31.00 34.49
C LEU A 258 33.54 30.57 33.05
N GLU A 259 33.04 31.31 32.06
CA GLU A 259 33.28 31.06 30.63
C GLU A 259 34.77 31.17 30.28
N ILE A 260 35.44 32.26 30.68
CA ILE A 260 36.88 32.43 30.49
C ILE A 260 37.66 31.30 31.18
N MET A 261 37.25 30.88 32.38
CA MET A 261 37.89 29.75 33.05
C MET A 261 37.68 28.44 32.28
N CYS A 262 36.47 28.18 31.76
CA CYS A 262 36.21 27.02 30.90
C CYS A 262 37.12 27.04 29.67
N ASP A 263 37.19 28.16 28.96
CA ASP A 263 38.05 28.31 27.78
C ASP A 263 39.53 28.09 28.14
N LEU A 264 40.00 28.66 29.25
CA LEU A 264 41.38 28.45 29.72
C LEU A 264 41.63 26.99 30.10
N PHE A 265 40.66 26.30 30.70
CA PHE A 265 40.78 24.87 30.98
C PHE A 265 40.82 24.05 29.71
N GLU A 266 39.97 24.34 28.72
CA GLU A 266 39.98 23.68 27.42
C GLU A 266 41.30 23.90 26.67
N CYS A 267 41.78 25.15 26.61
CA CYS A 267 43.07 25.49 26.02
C CYS A 267 44.21 24.74 26.71
N ASN A 268 44.23 24.71 28.05
CA ASN A 268 45.25 23.98 28.81
C ASN A 268 45.17 22.46 28.57
N VAL A 269 43.96 21.90 28.44
CA VAL A 269 43.77 20.48 28.12
C VAL A 269 44.26 20.19 26.70
N ASP A 270 43.97 21.06 25.74
CA ASP A 270 44.43 20.90 24.36
C ASP A 270 45.94 21.08 24.24
N ASP A 271 46.54 22.05 24.93
CA ASP A 271 48.00 22.19 25.05
C ASP A 271 48.63 20.95 25.70
N LEU A 272 47.96 20.35 26.70
CA LEU A 272 48.40 19.11 27.31
C LEU A 272 48.26 17.92 26.34
N LYS A 273 47.19 17.85 25.54
CA LYS A 273 47.04 16.84 24.48
C LYS A 273 48.11 17.02 23.40
N ILE A 274 48.39 18.25 22.98
CA ILE A 274 49.42 18.56 21.98
C ILE A 274 50.79 18.18 22.51
N SER A 275 51.14 18.57 23.74
CA SER A 275 52.40 18.18 24.36
C SER A 275 52.49 16.68 24.60
N ARG A 276 51.44 16.02 25.10
CA ARG A 276 51.37 14.56 25.23
C ARG A 276 51.55 13.85 23.90
N ASN A 277 50.89 14.32 22.83
CA ASN A 277 51.02 13.77 21.48
C ASN A 277 52.44 14.00 20.97
N PHE A 278 53.02 15.18 21.18
CA PHE A 278 54.42 15.45 20.85
C PHE A 278 55.38 14.51 21.58
N TYR A 279 55.16 14.24 22.87
CA TYR A 279 55.94 13.26 23.62
C TYR A 279 55.70 11.83 23.09
N LEU A 280 54.46 11.42 22.85
CA LEU A 280 54.12 10.09 22.31
C LEU A 280 54.71 9.86 20.91
N THR A 281 54.64 10.84 20.01
CA THR A 281 55.21 10.74 18.66
C THR A 281 56.74 10.63 18.67
N GLN A 282 57.44 11.23 19.64
CA GLN A 282 58.88 11.00 19.81
C GLN A 282 59.22 9.58 20.29
N PHE A 283 58.26 8.88 20.86
CA PHE A 283 58.41 7.53 21.38
C PHE A 283 57.83 6.45 20.46
N GLU A 284 56.95 6.79 19.51
CA GLU A 284 56.50 5.86 18.45
C GLU A 284 57.62 5.48 17.47
N ASP A 285 58.61 6.36 17.25
CA ASP A 285 59.80 6.04 16.45
C ASP A 285 60.87 5.22 17.22
N ASN A 286 60.64 4.92 18.50
CA ASN A 286 61.51 4.06 19.30
C ASN A 286 60.74 2.83 19.79
N GLU A 287 60.86 1.71 19.06
CA GLU A 287 60.36 0.37 19.44
C GLU A 287 61.06 -0.21 20.71
N ASN A 288 61.24 0.56 21.79
CA ASN A 288 61.89 0.11 23.03
C ASN A 288 61.35 0.85 24.26
N LEU A 289 60.07 0.69 24.56
CA LEU A 289 59.44 1.30 25.74
C LEU A 289 58.63 0.35 26.62
N ASP A 290 58.87 -0.96 26.51
CA ASP A 290 58.33 -1.93 27.48
C ASP A 290 59.10 -1.93 28.83
N GLU A 291 60.12 -1.07 29.01
CA GLU A 291 60.99 -1.12 30.20
C GLU A 291 61.05 0.18 31.02
N THR A 292 60.22 1.20 30.76
CA THR A 292 60.19 2.43 31.59
C THR A 292 58.79 3.04 31.77
N GLY A 293 57.77 2.20 31.86
CA GLY A 293 56.45 2.62 32.35
C GLY A 293 56.46 2.81 33.87
N ASN A 294 56.97 3.94 34.39
CA ASN A 294 56.74 4.36 35.79
C ASN A 294 57.23 5.78 36.16
N ILE A 295 57.22 6.75 35.22
CA ILE A 295 57.80 8.09 35.50
C ILE A 295 56.79 9.18 35.92
N LEU A 296 55.51 8.85 36.09
CA LEU A 296 54.45 9.81 36.45
C LEU A 296 53.89 9.68 37.87
N GLU A 297 54.35 8.70 38.67
CA GLU A 297 53.91 8.55 40.08
C GLU A 297 54.82 9.25 41.11
N ILE A 298 55.94 9.83 40.68
CA ILE A 298 56.94 10.43 41.58
C ILE A 298 56.83 11.96 41.55
N ASP A 299 55.73 12.55 42.07
CA ASP A 299 55.82 13.92 42.64
C ASP A 299 54.60 14.47 43.43
N LEU A 300 53.57 13.69 43.74
CA LEU A 300 52.40 14.22 44.48
C LEU A 300 52.56 14.24 46.01
N SER A 301 53.64 13.69 46.57
CA SER A 301 53.88 13.61 48.02
C SER A 301 54.90 14.62 48.57
N ARG A 302 55.45 15.53 47.74
CA ARG A 302 56.50 16.49 48.13
C ARG A 302 56.06 17.95 48.34
N VAL A 303 54.84 18.34 47.97
CA VAL A 303 54.43 19.77 47.94
C VAL A 303 53.62 20.23 49.17
N SER A 304 53.20 19.33 50.07
CA SER A 304 52.32 19.67 51.20
C SER A 304 53.01 20.22 52.46
N LEU A 305 54.29 20.62 52.42
CA LEU A 305 55.01 21.14 53.59
C LEU A 305 56.02 22.25 53.26
N SER A 306 55.57 23.51 53.16
CA SER A 306 56.29 24.78 53.39
C SER A 306 55.32 25.91 53.02
N HIS A 307 54.98 26.95 53.80
CA HIS A 307 55.79 27.74 54.71
C HIS A 307 54.86 28.57 55.65
N ARG A 308 55.24 28.65 56.93
CA ARG A 308 54.75 29.56 57.99
C ARG A 308 55.49 30.91 57.92
N ASN A 309 54.78 31.99 58.30
CA ASN A 309 55.22 33.27 58.93
C ASN A 309 56.11 34.22 58.06
N GLU A 310 55.94 35.56 58.03
CA GLU A 310 55.98 36.55 59.12
C GLU A 310 55.23 37.89 58.82
N THR A 311 54.88 38.60 59.90
CA THR A 311 54.12 39.88 60.12
C THR A 311 54.99 41.17 60.08
N PRO A 312 54.49 42.45 60.10
CA PRO A 312 54.10 43.16 61.37
C PRO A 312 53.05 44.34 61.34
N SER A 313 52.02 44.28 62.21
CA SER A 313 51.38 45.26 63.18
C SER A 313 50.94 46.72 62.81
N PRO A 314 50.13 47.52 63.60
CA PRO A 314 49.46 47.36 64.94
C PRO A 314 47.99 48.02 65.05
N PRO A 315 47.43 48.52 66.21
CA PRO A 315 46.34 47.88 67.00
C PRO A 315 45.07 48.74 67.37
N LEU A 316 43.99 48.11 67.91
CA LEU A 316 43.19 48.49 69.12
C LEU A 316 41.66 48.14 69.10
N VAL A 317 41.27 47.28 70.06
CA VAL A 317 40.10 47.30 70.99
C VAL A 317 38.64 47.27 70.49
N SER A 318 37.95 46.13 70.69
CA SER A 318 36.85 45.97 71.69
C SER A 318 36.13 44.62 71.53
N ASP A 319 35.87 43.99 72.68
CA ASP A 319 35.20 42.69 72.86
C ASP A 319 33.70 42.74 72.55
N VAL A 320 33.24 41.86 71.66
CA VAL A 320 31.83 41.44 71.49
C VAL A 320 31.85 39.95 71.11
N PRO A 321 30.99 39.08 71.68
CA PRO A 321 31.05 37.64 71.41
C PRO A 321 30.65 37.39 69.96
N ARG A 322 31.64 37.13 69.10
CA ARG A 322 31.39 36.72 67.71
C ARG A 322 30.84 35.29 67.75
N LYS A 323 29.56 35.13 67.39
CA LYS A 323 29.00 33.84 66.97
C LYS A 323 29.97 33.20 65.97
N PRO A 324 30.22 31.88 66.02
CA PRO A 324 31.09 31.24 65.04
C PRO A 324 30.56 31.54 63.64
N ARG A 325 31.44 32.02 62.76
CA ARG A 325 31.11 32.25 61.34
C ARG A 325 30.45 30.97 60.81
N PRO A 326 29.31 31.07 60.10
CA PRO A 326 28.74 29.90 59.44
C PRO A 326 29.80 29.35 58.48
N LYS A 327 30.05 28.04 58.55
CA LYS A 327 30.92 27.37 57.59
C LYS A 327 30.40 27.68 56.17
N SER A 328 31.31 27.95 55.23
CA SER A 328 30.95 28.28 53.85
C SER A 328 30.08 27.17 53.25
N ALA A 329 29.14 27.54 52.38
CA ALA A 329 28.27 26.58 51.68
C ALA A 329 29.09 25.50 50.95
N ALA A 330 30.27 25.86 50.43
CA ALA A 330 31.22 24.93 49.86
C ALA A 330 31.77 23.92 50.89
N LEU A 331 32.19 24.35 52.09
CA LEU A 331 32.66 23.43 53.12
C LEU A 331 31.54 22.54 53.66
N LYS A 332 30.31 23.05 53.74
CA LYS A 332 29.15 22.26 54.15
C LYS A 332 28.77 21.23 53.08
N ALA A 333 28.79 21.62 51.81
CA ALA A 333 28.55 20.71 50.68
C ALA A 333 29.67 19.67 50.54
N ILE A 334 30.91 20.03 50.87
CA ILE A 334 32.04 19.09 50.90
C ILE A 334 31.92 18.15 52.11
N GLU A 335 31.60 18.63 53.32
CA GLU A 335 31.34 17.77 54.49
C GLU A 335 30.14 16.84 54.24
N GLU A 336 29.08 17.31 53.57
CA GLU A 336 27.89 16.53 53.22
C GLU A 336 28.20 15.52 52.11
N LYS A 337 29.02 15.87 51.11
CA LYS A 337 29.51 14.93 50.10
C LYS A 337 30.49 13.91 50.67
N VAL A 338 31.37 14.30 51.59
CA VAL A 338 32.30 13.36 52.26
C VAL A 338 31.52 12.44 53.20
N ALA A 339 30.50 12.93 53.90
CA ALA A 339 29.58 12.10 54.68
C ALA A 339 28.75 11.16 53.79
N ALA A 340 28.30 11.62 52.62
CA ALA A 340 27.60 10.80 51.63
C ALA A 340 28.52 9.74 51.02
N VAL A 341 29.78 10.05 50.70
CA VAL A 341 30.77 9.09 50.20
C VAL A 341 31.15 8.06 51.27
N THR A 342 31.23 8.47 52.53
CA THR A 342 31.45 7.53 53.66
C THR A 342 30.23 6.64 53.90
N ALA A 343 29.02 7.13 53.61
CA ALA A 343 27.78 6.35 53.67
C ALA A 343 27.56 5.45 52.43
N GLN A 344 28.06 5.84 51.26
CA GLN A 344 27.95 5.11 49.99
C GLN A 344 28.98 3.98 49.86
N HIS A 345 30.00 3.92 50.73
CA HIS A 345 30.93 2.78 50.81
C HIS A 345 30.39 1.59 51.64
N ALA A 346 29.12 1.64 52.06
CA ALA A 346 28.47 0.58 52.86
C ALA A 346 27.33 -0.17 52.16
N VAL A 347 26.95 0.15 50.91
CA VAL A 347 25.93 -0.63 50.18
C VAL A 347 26.28 -0.77 48.70
N GLU A 348 26.23 -2.01 48.27
CA GLU A 348 26.64 -2.62 47.01
C GLU A 348 25.62 -2.40 45.87
N HIS A 349 26.16 -2.05 44.69
CA HIS A 349 25.73 -2.37 43.30
C HIS A 349 24.34 -2.00 42.75
N GLY A 350 24.32 -1.30 41.60
CA GLY A 350 23.23 -1.38 40.61
C GLY A 350 23.10 -0.22 39.60
N TYR A 351 23.90 -0.26 38.52
CA TYR A 351 23.71 0.27 37.14
C TYR A 351 22.83 1.53 36.85
N ASP A 352 23.49 2.69 36.74
CA ASP A 352 23.72 3.60 35.59
C ASP A 352 22.75 3.84 34.39
N ILE A 353 22.78 5.15 34.00
CA ILE A 353 22.49 5.86 32.73
C ILE A 353 21.03 6.35 32.54
N ASP A 354 20.66 7.63 32.69
CA ASP A 354 21.19 8.96 32.30
C ASP A 354 20.70 9.46 30.91
N ILE A 355 20.18 10.68 30.92
CA ILE A 355 19.36 11.32 29.87
C ILE A 355 20.08 12.59 29.41
N ASN A 356 20.39 12.68 28.11
CA ASN A 356 20.21 13.84 27.20
C ASN A 356 21.31 13.95 26.14
N SER A 357 20.92 14.25 24.90
CA SER A 357 21.71 15.15 24.04
C SER A 357 20.83 15.88 23.02
N ASP A 358 21.26 17.10 22.76
CA ASP A 358 20.69 18.23 22.02
C ASP A 358 20.52 18.11 20.49
N TYR A 359 19.66 19.02 20.02
CA TYR A 359 19.58 19.84 18.79
C TYR A 359 20.34 19.52 17.47
N ASP A 360 19.55 19.73 16.41
CA ASP A 360 19.80 20.30 15.07
C ASP A 360 20.70 19.59 14.05
N ASN A 361 20.09 19.17 12.94
CA ASN A 361 20.59 19.49 11.59
C ASN A 361 19.48 19.42 10.52
N ASP A 362 19.31 20.52 9.80
CA ASP A 362 18.49 20.65 8.60
C ASP A 362 19.22 20.10 7.34
N SER A 363 18.44 19.84 6.29
CA SER A 363 18.81 19.89 4.86
C SER A 363 19.02 18.57 4.08
N ILE A 364 17.95 18.21 3.35
CA ILE A 364 17.86 17.97 1.89
C ILE A 364 18.83 16.96 1.25
N GLY A 365 18.24 15.89 0.70
CA GLY A 365 18.81 15.06 -0.37
C GLY A 365 17.81 13.99 -0.81
N GLY A 366 17.26 14.10 -2.01
CA GLY A 366 16.09 13.35 -2.45
C GLY A 366 16.33 11.98 -3.09
N ASP A 367 15.16 11.42 -3.45
CA ASP A 367 14.89 10.37 -4.43
C ASP A 367 15.08 8.91 -3.99
N SER A 368 13.96 8.22 -3.73
CA SER A 368 13.57 6.99 -4.46
C SER A 368 12.27 6.40 -3.89
N MET A 369 11.29 6.26 -4.78
CA MET A 369 10.24 5.21 -4.81
C MET A 369 9.27 5.10 -3.63
N GLN A 370 8.03 5.56 -3.87
CA GLN A 370 6.83 5.16 -3.14
C GLN A 370 6.65 3.64 -3.21
N GLU A 371 6.80 2.96 -2.08
CA GLU A 371 6.31 1.59 -1.89
C GLU A 371 4.80 1.62 -1.65
N ASP A 372 4.10 0.77 -2.40
CA ASP A 372 2.65 0.62 -2.41
C ASP A 372 2.15 -0.03 -1.10
N PRO A 373 1.22 0.57 -0.33
CA PRO A 373 0.77 0.08 0.98
C PRO A 373 0.10 -1.30 0.97
N PHE A 374 -0.15 -1.86 -0.22
CA PHE A 374 -0.84 -3.14 -0.41
C PHE A 374 0.09 -4.36 -0.45
N ASN A 375 1.41 -4.17 -0.46
CA ASN A 375 2.35 -5.29 -0.56
C ASN A 375 2.61 -6.03 0.77
N ASN A 376 2.17 -5.46 1.89
CA ASN A 376 2.35 -6.06 3.23
C ASN A 376 1.33 -7.17 3.57
N TYR A 377 0.30 -7.39 2.73
CA TYR A 377 -0.77 -8.36 3.03
C TYR A 377 -0.57 -9.75 2.40
N PHE A 378 0.49 -9.96 1.61
CA PHE A 378 0.71 -11.21 0.86
C PHE A 378 2.01 -11.96 1.20
N ASN A 379 2.79 -11.51 2.18
CA ASN A 379 3.95 -12.28 2.65
C ASN A 379 3.46 -13.36 3.64
N PHE A 380 3.23 -14.56 3.12
CA PHE A 380 2.81 -15.76 3.86
C PHE A 380 4.00 -16.58 4.40
N ASP A 381 5.08 -15.92 4.84
CA ASP A 381 6.29 -16.60 5.33
C ASP A 381 6.60 -16.26 6.79
N ASP A 382 5.59 -16.01 7.62
CA ASP A 382 5.77 -15.87 9.06
C ASP A 382 5.50 -17.20 9.77
N GLU A 383 6.50 -17.64 10.54
CA GLU A 383 6.62 -18.89 11.29
C GLU A 383 5.57 -19.08 12.42
N ASP A 384 4.54 -18.23 12.48
CA ASP A 384 3.53 -18.19 13.56
C ASP A 384 2.17 -18.81 13.17
N PHE A 385 2.08 -19.49 12.02
CA PHE A 385 0.84 -20.14 11.58
C PHE A 385 0.34 -21.25 12.55
N GLU A 386 1.25 -21.81 13.35
CA GLU A 386 0.95 -22.84 14.34
C GLU A 386 0.31 -22.31 15.63
N GLU A 387 0.40 -21.01 15.89
CA GLU A 387 -0.26 -20.36 17.02
C GLU A 387 -1.76 -20.11 16.73
N TYR A 388 -2.10 -19.80 15.47
CA TYR A 388 -3.48 -19.60 15.02
C TYR A 388 -4.35 -20.87 15.12
N LEU A 389 -3.74 -22.07 15.00
CA LEU A 389 -4.45 -23.35 15.14
C LEU A 389 -4.73 -23.76 16.60
N LYS A 390 -4.14 -23.09 17.59
CA LYS A 390 -4.33 -23.37 19.02
C LYS A 390 -5.43 -22.54 19.67
N LEU A 391 -6.02 -21.59 18.95
CA LEU A 391 -7.15 -20.81 19.44
C LEU A 391 -8.41 -21.69 19.42
N GLY A 392 -8.86 -22.09 20.61
CA GLY A 392 -10.14 -22.79 20.80
C GLY A 392 -11.32 -21.96 20.27
N PRO A 393 -12.52 -22.56 20.14
CA PRO A 393 -13.67 -21.91 19.52
C PRO A 393 -13.95 -20.53 20.14
N LEU A 394 -13.78 -19.50 19.31
CA LEU A 394 -13.92 -18.10 19.70
C LEU A 394 -15.37 -17.84 20.13
N GLU A 395 -15.59 -17.57 21.42
CA GLU A 395 -16.90 -17.15 21.92
C GLU A 395 -17.29 -15.83 21.26
N LEU A 396 -18.23 -15.89 20.32
CA LEU A 396 -18.83 -14.72 19.69
C LEU A 396 -19.57 -13.91 20.77
N LYS A 397 -18.90 -12.87 21.32
CA LYS A 397 -19.57 -11.81 22.10
C LYS A 397 -20.48 -11.04 21.15
N LEU A 398 -21.74 -11.46 21.08
CA LEU A 398 -22.80 -10.69 20.43
C LEU A 398 -22.90 -9.33 21.12
N LEU A 399 -22.53 -8.27 20.40
CA LEU A 399 -22.74 -6.89 20.80
C LEU A 399 -24.26 -6.60 20.82
N ASN A 400 -24.83 -6.52 22.02
CA ASN A 400 -26.19 -6.04 22.20
C ASN A 400 -26.17 -4.52 22.29
N VAL A 401 -26.80 -3.85 21.31
CA VAL A 401 -27.02 -2.41 21.33
C VAL A 401 -28.31 -2.12 22.10
N THR A 402 -28.19 -1.67 23.35
CA THR A 402 -29.32 -1.09 24.08
C THR A 402 -29.38 0.41 23.81
N GLY A 403 -30.37 0.85 23.02
CA GLY A 403 -30.63 2.27 22.79
C GLY A 403 -31.44 2.87 23.95
N ASN A 404 -30.88 3.85 24.65
CA ASN A 404 -31.65 4.69 25.57
C ASN A 404 -32.35 5.80 24.77
N GLN A 405 -33.69 5.89 24.89
CA GLN A 405 -34.46 6.95 24.26
C GLN A 405 -34.18 8.29 24.98
N MET A 406 -33.46 9.18 24.32
CA MET A 406 -33.34 10.57 24.77
C MET A 406 -34.68 11.29 24.59
N THR A 407 -35.17 11.93 25.66
CA THR A 407 -36.34 12.80 25.60
C THR A 407 -35.97 14.08 24.85
N LEU A 408 -36.60 14.32 23.69
CA LEU A 408 -36.54 15.59 22.99
C LEU A 408 -37.06 16.69 23.92
N ASN A 409 -36.20 17.67 24.26
CA ASN A 409 -36.64 18.90 24.91
C ASN A 409 -37.65 19.58 23.98
N LYS A 410 -38.93 19.59 24.39
CA LYS A 410 -39.95 20.39 23.70
C LYS A 410 -39.51 21.84 23.79
N GLN A 411 -39.43 22.51 22.64
CA GLN A 411 -39.12 23.93 22.57
C GLN A 411 -40.04 24.69 23.53
N LYS A 412 -39.43 25.52 24.38
CA LYS A 412 -40.14 26.40 25.32
C LYS A 412 -41.14 27.23 24.50
N THR A 413 -42.43 27.15 24.84
CA THR A 413 -43.44 28.00 24.22
C THR A 413 -43.09 29.46 24.49
N LEU A 414 -42.97 30.24 23.42
CA LEU A 414 -42.74 31.68 23.45
C LEU A 414 -43.70 32.36 24.43
N THR A 415 -43.14 33.27 25.22
CA THR A 415 -43.87 34.01 26.26
C THR A 415 -44.72 35.10 25.59
N GLU A 416 -45.88 35.44 26.16
CA GLU A 416 -46.83 36.41 25.56
C GLU A 416 -46.21 37.79 25.26
N GLU A 417 -45.12 38.12 25.94
CA GLU A 417 -44.33 39.34 25.72
C GLU A 417 -43.53 39.32 24.41
N GLU A 418 -43.09 38.14 23.94
CA GLU A 418 -42.34 37.97 22.68
C GLU A 418 -43.25 37.95 21.45
N ILE A 419 -44.55 37.68 21.64
CA ILE A 419 -45.57 37.80 20.58
C ILE A 419 -45.90 39.29 20.36
N ARG A 420 -45.96 40.09 21.42
CA ARG A 420 -46.20 41.55 21.33
C ARG A 420 -45.05 42.32 20.69
N SER A 421 -43.81 41.84 20.83
CA SER A 421 -42.65 42.49 20.20
C SER A 421 -42.52 42.20 18.70
N LYS A 422 -43.20 41.17 18.16
CA LYS A 422 -43.32 40.95 16.71
C LYS A 422 -44.30 41.89 16.01
N ASP A 423 -45.23 42.49 16.76
CA ASP A 423 -46.15 43.51 16.25
C ASP A 423 -45.51 44.92 16.22
N PHE A 424 -44.33 45.09 16.81
CA PHE A 424 -43.56 46.32 16.73
C PHE A 424 -42.60 46.26 15.54
N ARG A 425 -43.08 46.70 14.37
CA ARG A 425 -42.26 46.87 13.15
C ARG A 425 -41.71 48.30 13.10
N PRO A 426 -40.40 48.53 13.27
CA PRO A 426 -39.81 49.87 13.22
C PRO A 426 -39.69 50.44 11.79
N ASP A 427 -40.09 49.69 10.76
CA ASP A 427 -39.94 50.07 9.34
C ASP A 427 -41.23 50.58 8.66
N GLU A 428 -42.35 50.71 9.38
CA GLU A 428 -43.54 51.42 8.88
C GLU A 428 -43.47 52.90 9.26
N TRP A 429 -42.89 53.70 8.37
CA TRP A 429 -42.89 55.15 8.46
C TRP A 429 -44.34 55.67 8.47
N PRO A 430 -44.71 56.64 9.33
CA PRO A 430 -46.11 57.03 9.54
C PRO A 430 -46.74 57.83 8.37
N VAL A 431 -46.13 57.84 7.20
CA VAL A 431 -46.62 58.55 6.01
C VAL A 431 -46.66 57.58 4.84
N THR A 432 -47.87 57.19 4.42
CA THR A 432 -48.08 56.31 3.27
C THR A 432 -48.13 57.13 1.97
N GLN A 433 -47.69 56.56 0.85
CA GLN A 433 -47.76 57.17 -0.49
C GLN A 433 -49.13 57.81 -0.86
N PRO A 434 -50.29 57.21 -0.53
CA PRO A 434 -51.59 57.86 -0.78
C PRO A 434 -51.76 59.17 -0.01
N MET A 435 -51.22 59.30 1.21
CA MET A 435 -51.27 60.54 1.99
C MET A 435 -50.39 61.65 1.39
N LEU A 436 -49.27 61.29 0.74
CA LEU A 436 -48.45 62.22 -0.03
C LEU A 436 -49.15 62.67 -1.32
N GLN A 437 -49.87 61.76 -1.99
CA GLN A 437 -50.67 62.11 -3.19
C GLN A 437 -51.86 63.02 -2.85
N GLU A 438 -52.46 62.87 -1.68
CA GLU A 438 -53.54 63.73 -1.21
C GLU A 438 -53.02 65.14 -0.83
N ALA A 439 -51.79 65.25 -0.32
CA ALA A 439 -51.12 66.53 -0.05
C ALA A 439 -50.63 67.26 -1.32
N LEU A 440 -50.32 66.52 -2.40
CA LEU A 440 -49.87 67.06 -3.70
C LEU A 440 -51.02 67.23 -4.71
N GLY A 441 -52.24 66.82 -4.38
CA GLY A 441 -53.40 66.75 -5.28
C GLY A 441 -54.50 67.79 -5.00
N GLY A 442 -54.12 69.01 -4.62
CA GLY A 442 -55.03 70.15 -4.59
C GLY A 442 -54.96 70.95 -5.89
N ASP A 443 -56.10 71.06 -6.59
CA ASP A 443 -56.38 71.92 -7.75
C ASP A 443 -56.19 71.28 -9.15
N LYS A 444 -57.27 70.67 -9.68
CA LYS A 444 -58.11 71.29 -10.73
C LYS A 444 -59.23 70.35 -11.22
N GLY A 445 -60.46 70.85 -11.19
CA GLY A 445 -61.49 70.51 -12.18
C GLY A 445 -62.72 69.73 -11.70
N SER A 446 -63.70 70.47 -11.18
CA SER A 446 -65.09 70.02 -10.96
C SER A 446 -65.86 69.85 -12.30
N PRO A 447 -67.17 69.53 -12.34
CA PRO A 447 -67.71 68.22 -12.71
C PRO A 447 -68.57 68.26 -13.99
N ARG A 448 -68.78 67.11 -14.64
CA ARG A 448 -69.95 66.91 -15.52
C ARG A 448 -70.59 65.55 -15.27
N THR A 449 -71.77 65.58 -14.65
CA THR A 449 -72.75 64.49 -14.59
C THR A 449 -73.67 64.54 -15.84
N PRO A 450 -74.68 63.68 -16.00
CA PRO A 450 -74.63 62.47 -16.84
C PRO A 450 -75.75 62.47 -17.91
N ARG A 451 -75.72 61.53 -18.88
CA ARG A 451 -76.90 60.76 -19.38
C ARG A 451 -76.65 60.11 -20.75
N THR A 452 -77.30 58.94 -20.85
CA THR A 452 -77.59 58.07 -22.01
C THR A 452 -76.44 57.36 -22.67
#